data_AF-A0AAU1R051-F1
#
_entry.id   AF-A0AAU1R051-F1
#
_cell.length_a   1.000
_cell.length_b   1.000
_cell.length_c   1.000
_cell.angle_alpha   90.00
_cell.angle_beta   90.00
_cell.angle_gamma   90.00
#
_symmetry.space_group_name_H-M   'P 1'
#
loop_
_entity.id
_entity.type
_entity.pdbx_description
1 polymer ?
#
loop_
_entity_poly.entity_id
_entity_poly.type
_entity_poly.pdbx_seq_one_letter_code
_entity_poly.pdbx_strand_id
1 'polypeptide(L)'
;MRHAGHLREPRRSDRRRVPAAGIELLRSAAGGNPHTLVADEGACHWTDRVVDPTGLALGMIENTAVACLIHPEHGGTASPPAATSYAAGVSGPHHATACPAGIS
;
A
#
# COMPACT_ATOMS: atom_id res chain seq x y z
N MET A 1 24.36 -10.41 14.53
CA MET A 1 23.47 -9.25 14.72
C MET A 1 23.72 -8.29 13.56
N ARG A 2 22.78 -8.15 12.62
CA ARG A 2 22.93 -7.23 11.46
C ARG A 2 21.89 -6.12 11.59
N HIS A 3 22.38 -4.89 11.53
CA HIS A 3 21.61 -3.66 11.70
C HIS A 3 20.48 -3.56 10.66
N ALA A 4 19.26 -3.33 11.15
CA ALA A 4 18.13 -2.94 10.34
C ALA A 4 18.49 -1.66 9.57
N GLY A 5 18.55 -1.75 8.24
CA GLY A 5 18.71 -0.59 7.37
C GLY A 5 17.56 0.39 7.63
N HIS A 6 17.90 1.62 7.98
CA HIS A 6 16.93 2.65 8.32
C HIS A 6 16.07 2.94 7.07
N LEU A 7 14.80 2.56 7.12
CA LEU A 7 13.80 3.02 6.16
C LEU A 7 13.79 4.54 6.25
N ARG A 8 14.23 5.22 5.19
CA ARG A 8 14.23 6.68 5.19
C ARG A 8 12.85 7.15 4.78
N GLU A 9 12.17 7.85 5.67
CA GLU A 9 10.84 8.36 5.37
C GLU A 9 10.89 9.34 4.18
N PRO A 10 10.07 9.13 3.15
CA PRO A 10 9.91 10.08 2.06
C PRO A 10 9.36 11.40 2.61
N ARG A 11 9.82 12.51 2.02
CA ARG A 11 9.33 13.85 2.39
C ARG A 11 7.82 13.90 2.12
N ARG A 12 7.05 14.60 2.98
CA ARG A 12 5.59 14.74 2.79
C ARG A 12 5.20 15.28 1.40
N SER A 13 6.06 16.09 0.78
CA SER A 13 5.87 16.62 -0.59
C SER A 13 5.86 15.56 -1.69
N ASP A 14 6.38 14.37 -1.42
CA ASP A 14 6.55 13.30 -2.41
C ASP A 14 5.38 12.31 -2.40
N ARG A 15 4.38 12.57 -1.54
CA ARG A 15 3.19 11.73 -1.38
C ARG A 15 2.03 12.32 -2.17
N ARG A 16 1.31 11.47 -2.89
CA ARG A 16 0.06 11.84 -3.57
C ARG A 16 -1.13 11.27 -2.80
N ARG A 17 -2.27 11.96 -2.85
CA ARG A 17 -3.52 11.41 -2.33
C ARG A 17 -3.95 10.21 -3.15
N VAL A 18 -4.48 9.19 -2.48
CA VAL A 18 -5.22 8.11 -3.13
C VAL A 18 -6.60 8.67 -3.50
N PRO A 19 -6.95 8.74 -4.80
CA PRO A 19 -8.29 9.15 -5.22
C PRO A 19 -9.30 8.05 -4.88
N ALA A 20 -10.59 8.39 -4.82
CA ALA A 20 -11.66 7.40 -4.58
C ALA A 20 -11.61 6.25 -5.59
N ALA A 21 -11.30 6.52 -6.86
CA ALA A 21 -11.12 5.49 -7.89
C ALA A 21 -9.95 4.51 -7.64
N GLY A 22 -9.12 4.74 -6.62
CA GLY A 22 -7.95 3.96 -6.29
C GLY A 22 -6.73 4.22 -7.19
N ILE A 23 -5.63 3.55 -6.84
CA ILE A 23 -4.36 3.59 -7.59
C ILE A 23 -3.94 2.16 -7.91
N GLU A 24 -3.74 1.85 -9.17
CA GLU A 24 -3.05 0.62 -9.56
C GLU A 24 -1.56 0.72 -9.20
N LEU A 25 -1.10 -0.17 -8.32
CA LEU A 25 0.29 -0.21 -7.84
C LEU A 25 1.16 -1.17 -8.64
N LEU A 26 0.59 -2.29 -9.06
CA LEU A 26 1.31 -3.34 -9.76
C LEU A 26 0.40 -3.98 -10.80
N ARG A 27 0.95 -4.25 -11.98
CA ARG A 27 0.34 -5.07 -13.03
C ARG A 27 1.37 -6.07 -13.50
N SER A 28 0.96 -7.31 -13.73
CA SER A 28 1.84 -8.32 -14.30
C SER A 28 2.35 -7.86 -15.68
N ALA A 29 3.55 -8.27 -16.09
CA ALA A 29 4.12 -7.88 -17.39
C ALA A 29 3.22 -8.24 -18.59
N ALA A 30 2.40 -9.30 -18.47
CA ALA A 30 1.41 -9.71 -19.46
C ALA A 30 0.09 -8.90 -19.40
N GLY A 31 0.01 -7.86 -18.57
CA GLY A 31 -1.14 -6.98 -18.44
C GLY A 31 -2.23 -7.45 -17.46
N GLY A 32 -2.14 -8.67 -16.93
CA GLY A 32 -3.09 -9.24 -15.94
C GLY A 32 -2.77 -8.91 -14.48
N ASN A 33 -3.72 -9.17 -13.58
CA ASN A 33 -3.59 -9.10 -12.12
C ASN A 33 -3.22 -7.71 -11.53
N PRO A 34 -4.04 -6.66 -11.77
CA PRO A 34 -3.83 -5.35 -11.15
C PRO A 34 -3.96 -5.45 -9.62
N HIS A 35 -2.97 -4.94 -8.90
CA HIS A 35 -3.10 -4.65 -7.47
C HIS A 35 -3.51 -3.20 -7.29
N THR A 36 -4.69 -2.96 -6.73
CA THR A 36 -5.23 -1.60 -6.58
C THR A 36 -5.26 -1.21 -5.13
N LEU A 37 -4.63 -0.08 -4.79
CA LEU A 37 -4.78 0.58 -3.50
C LEU A 37 -6.03 1.46 -3.50
N VAL A 38 -6.97 1.18 -2.60
CA VAL A 38 -8.24 1.91 -2.45
C VAL A 38 -8.38 2.39 -1.01
N ALA A 39 -8.93 3.58 -0.83
CA ALA A 39 -9.24 4.15 0.48
C ALA A 39 -10.30 5.24 0.30
N ASP A 40 -10.99 5.60 1.39
CA ASP A 40 -11.87 6.77 1.40
C ASP A 40 -11.11 8.01 0.93
N GLU A 41 -11.81 8.89 0.21
CA GLU A 41 -11.19 10.06 -0.41
C GLU A 41 -10.46 10.93 0.64
N GLY A 42 -9.16 11.16 0.40
CA GLY A 42 -8.32 11.97 1.28
C GLY A 42 -7.87 11.28 2.57
N ALA A 43 -8.31 10.05 2.84
CA ALA A 43 -7.93 9.30 4.02
C ALA A 43 -6.59 8.54 3.88
N CYS A 44 -6.02 8.48 2.68
CA CYS A 44 -4.77 7.80 2.40
C CYS A 44 -3.86 8.63 1.46
N HIS A 45 -2.57 8.64 1.79
CA HIS A 45 -1.50 9.17 0.95
C HIS A 45 -0.55 8.04 0.58
N TRP A 46 -0.06 8.06 -0.66
CA TRP A 46 0.80 7.04 -1.26
C TRP A 46 2.07 7.66 -1.82
N THR A 47 3.18 6.93 -1.75
CA THR A 47 4.40 7.24 -2.50
C THR A 47 5.18 5.96 -2.85
N ASP A 48 5.74 5.93 -4.05
CA ASP A 48 6.65 4.89 -4.54
C ASP A 48 8.13 5.21 -4.21
N ARG A 49 8.41 6.40 -3.67
CA ARG A 49 9.76 6.85 -3.32
C ARG A 49 10.22 6.26 -1.98
N VAL A 50 10.31 4.94 -1.92
CA VAL A 50 10.78 4.20 -0.75
C VAL A 50 12.15 3.62 -1.04
N VAL A 51 13.06 3.76 -0.08
CA VAL A 51 14.34 3.05 -0.10
C VAL A 51 14.18 1.78 0.72
N ASP A 52 13.95 0.67 0.03
CA ASP A 52 13.90 -0.67 0.60
C ASP A 52 15.12 -1.48 0.12
N PRO A 53 16.07 -1.83 1.01
CA PRO A 53 17.25 -2.63 0.65
C PRO A 53 16.93 -4.00 0.03
N THR A 54 15.72 -4.52 0.22
CA THR A 54 15.28 -5.80 -0.37
C THR A 54 14.60 -5.63 -1.73
N GLY A 55 14.18 -4.41 -2.08
CA GLY A 55 13.47 -4.12 -3.33
C GLY A 55 12.08 -4.76 -3.45
N LEU A 56 11.47 -5.14 -2.33
CA LEU A 56 10.18 -5.83 -2.28
C LEU A 56 9.01 -4.87 -1.99
N ALA A 57 9.28 -3.71 -1.41
CA ALA A 57 8.28 -2.67 -1.19
C ALA A 57 7.82 -2.09 -2.53
N LEU A 58 6.50 -2.07 -2.74
CA LEU A 58 5.89 -1.32 -3.84
C LEU A 58 5.89 0.19 -3.53
N GLY A 59 5.82 0.52 -2.24
CA GLY A 59 5.82 1.88 -1.74
C GLY A 59 5.28 1.97 -0.31
N MET A 60 4.89 3.17 0.09
CA MET A 60 4.52 3.52 1.45
C MET A 60 3.18 4.25 1.47
N ILE A 61 2.37 3.95 2.49
CA ILE A 61 1.13 4.65 2.77
C ILE A 61 1.14 5.35 4.13
N GLU A 62 0.40 6.44 4.22
CA GLU A 62 -0.02 7.07 5.47
C GLU A 62 -1.54 7.20 5.40
N ASN A 63 -2.24 6.59 6.36
CA ASN A 63 -3.69 6.46 6.32
C ASN A 63 -4.34 6.76 7.68
N THR A 64 -5.35 7.63 7.66
CA THR A 64 -6.15 7.98 8.84
C THR A 64 -7.42 7.14 8.96
N ALA A 65 -7.78 6.41 7.92
CA ALA A 65 -8.85 5.40 7.88
C ALA A 65 -8.31 4.09 7.29
N VAL A 66 -9.16 3.08 7.12
CA VAL A 66 -8.76 1.81 6.50
C VAL A 66 -8.36 2.04 5.04
N ALA A 67 -7.21 1.49 4.65
CA ALA A 67 -6.77 1.44 3.26
C ALA A 67 -6.65 -0.02 2.82
N CYS A 68 -6.97 -0.31 1.56
CA CYS A 68 -7.10 -1.67 1.04
C CYS A 68 -6.26 -1.90 -0.19
N LEU A 69 -5.45 -2.95 -0.19
CA LEU A 69 -4.78 -3.46 -1.37
C LEU A 69 -5.60 -4.61 -1.95
N ILE A 70 -6.29 -4.35 -3.06
CA ILE A 70 -7.21 -5.28 -3.71
C ILE A 70 -6.48 -6.05 -4.81
N HIS A 71 -6.59 -7.38 -4.77
CA HIS A 71 -6.19 -8.29 -5.82
C HIS A 71 -7.45 -8.95 -6.43
N PRO A 72 -7.71 -8.86 -7.75
CA PRO A 72 -8.96 -9.30 -8.35
C PRO A 72 -9.25 -10.81 -8.21
N GLU A 73 -8.20 -11.64 -8.10
CA GLU A 73 -8.35 -13.09 -7.95
C GLU A 73 -8.57 -13.54 -6.51
N HIS A 74 -8.13 -12.77 -5.49
CA HIS A 74 -8.05 -13.26 -4.11
C HIS A 74 -8.67 -12.30 -3.07
N GLY A 75 -9.23 -11.17 -3.52
CA GLY A 75 -9.82 -10.15 -2.66
C GLY A 75 -8.81 -9.12 -2.15
N GLY A 76 -9.18 -8.41 -1.08
CA GLY A 76 -8.41 -7.28 -0.55
C GLY A 76 -7.79 -7.51 0.82
N THR A 77 -6.58 -6.99 0.99
CA THR A 77 -5.88 -6.88 2.27
C THR A 77 -6.05 -5.47 2.84
N ALA A 78 -6.55 -5.35 4.07
CA ALA A 78 -6.72 -4.11 4.79
C ALA A 78 -5.48 -3.75 5.62
N SER A 79 -5.12 -2.48 5.55
CA SER A 79 -4.25 -1.79 6.49
C SER A 79 -5.10 -0.96 7.44
N PRO A 80 -5.02 -1.17 8.77
CA PRO A 80 -5.72 -0.35 9.74
C PRO A 80 -5.15 1.09 9.76
N PRO A 81 -5.86 2.06 10.36
CA PRO A 81 -5.33 3.41 10.53
C PRO A 81 -3.96 3.40 11.22
N ALA A 82 -2.98 4.01 10.59
CA ALA A 82 -1.61 4.09 11.10
C ALA A 82 -0.93 5.36 10.59
N ALA A 83 -0.07 5.96 11.42
CA ALA A 83 0.70 7.14 11.01
C ALA A 83 1.62 6.86 9.81
N THR A 84 1.98 5.60 9.57
CA THR A 84 2.82 5.14 8.45
C THR A 84 2.81 3.61 8.36
N SER A 85 2.65 3.06 7.16
CA SER A 85 2.86 1.63 6.87
C SER A 85 3.40 1.40 5.45
N TYR A 86 3.97 0.23 5.16
CA TYR A 86 4.53 -0.12 3.86
C TYR A 86 3.59 -1.06 3.10
N ALA A 87 3.39 -0.82 1.81
CA ALA A 87 2.70 -1.76 0.93
C ALA A 87 3.73 -2.69 0.28
N ALA A 88 3.67 -3.98 0.58
CA ALA A 88 4.48 -5.00 -0.07
C ALA A 88 3.64 -5.73 -1.13
N GLY A 89 4.25 -6.03 -2.28
CA GLY A 89 3.61 -6.74 -3.40
C GLY A 89 3.54 -8.26 -3.24
N VAL A 90 3.86 -8.77 -2.06
CA VAL A 90 3.84 -10.19 -1.75
C VAL A 90 3.16 -10.40 -0.40
N SER A 91 2.13 -11.24 -0.39
CA SER A 91 1.44 -11.71 0.81
C SER A 91 2.41 -12.43 1.76
N GLY A 92 3.15 -11.67 2.56
CA GLY A 92 3.83 -12.15 3.76
C GLY A 92 2.89 -12.11 4.97
N PRO A 93 3.13 -12.90 6.03
CA PRO A 93 2.17 -13.17 7.11
C PRO A 93 1.99 -12.01 8.11
N HIS A 94 2.30 -10.77 7.74
CA HIS A 94 2.19 -9.63 8.64
C HIS A 94 0.73 -9.14 8.71
N HIS A 95 -0.05 -9.76 9.61
CA HIS A 95 -1.27 -9.23 10.22
C HIS A 95 -2.25 -8.50 9.27
N ALA A 96 -2.44 -9.05 8.07
CA ALA A 96 -3.39 -8.57 7.07
C ALA A 96 -4.81 -8.95 7.49
N THR A 97 -5.67 -7.95 7.72
CA THR A 97 -7.12 -8.16 7.95
C THR A 97 -7.84 -8.07 6.60
N ALA A 98 -8.97 -8.75 6.42
CA ALA A 98 -9.78 -8.58 5.20
C ALA A 98 -10.36 -7.16 5.09
N CYS A 99 -10.51 -6.65 3.87
CA CYS A 99 -11.15 -5.36 3.62
C CYS A 99 -12.62 -5.33 4.05
N PRO A 100 -13.08 -4.28 4.75
CA PRO A 100 -14.49 -4.10 5.04
C PRO A 100 -15.28 -3.83 3.75
N ALA A 101 -16.52 -4.30 3.70
CA ALA A 101 -17.43 -4.01 2.60
C ALA A 101 -17.78 -2.52 2.58
N GLY A 102 -17.59 -1.84 1.44
CA GLY A 102 -17.99 -0.44 1.25
C GLY A 102 -16.86 0.53 0.89
N ILE A 103 -15.60 0.09 0.85
CA ILE A 103 -14.51 0.88 0.26
C ILE A 103 -14.67 0.75 -1.27
N SER A 104 -15.15 1.81 -1.92
CA SER A 104 -15.37 1.92 -3.38
C SER A 104 -14.32 2.79 -4.05
#